data_AF-A0A1Z2XPC2-F1
#
_entry.id   AF-A0A1Z2XPC2-F1
#
_cell.length_a   1.000
_cell.length_b   1.000
_cell.length_c   1.000
_cell.angle_alpha   90.00
_cell.angle_beta   90.00
_cell.angle_gamma   90.00
#
_symmetry.space_group_name_H-M   'P 1'
#
loop_
_entity.id
_entity.type
_entity.pdbx_description
1 polymer ?
#
loop_
_entity_poly.entity_id
_entity_poly.type
_entity_poly.pdbx_seq_one_letter_code
_entity_poly.pdbx_strand_id
1 'polypeptide(L)'
;MEEKRFLKSRLVYLILGALYLLVLVVATVYSLTIYVDQLPVAELPPQGAVDGICVPLEYVRELPDGGWVVDTVKQVNGPWGNRYVISQVRAESVYPVEGDESRVRFYALSDIGDPVVARCSEETFDGMEVRLQAGE
;
A
#
# COMPACT_ATOMS: atom_id res chain seq x y z
N MET A 1 -4.53 56.01 -21.86
CA MET A 1 -3.95 55.50 -20.59
C MET A 1 -4.54 54.13 -20.20
N GLU A 2 -5.68 53.73 -20.75
CA GLU A 2 -6.36 52.44 -20.48
C GLU A 2 -5.65 51.21 -21.07
N GLU A 3 -5.04 51.34 -22.25
CA GLU A 3 -4.39 50.23 -22.95
C GLU A 3 -3.21 49.61 -22.17
N LYS A 4 -2.39 50.44 -21.52
CA LYS A 4 -1.29 49.98 -20.64
C LYS A 4 -1.78 49.25 -19.38
N ARG A 5 -2.99 49.58 -18.91
CA ARG A 5 -3.60 48.97 -17.73
C ARG A 5 -4.16 47.58 -18.07
N PHE A 6 -4.70 47.43 -19.28
CA PHE A 6 -5.19 46.17 -19.82
C PHE A 6 -4.05 45.15 -20.09
N LEU A 7 -2.92 45.62 -20.65
CA LEU A 7 -1.72 44.80 -20.86
C LEU A 7 -1.08 44.33 -19.54
N LYS A 8 -0.98 45.20 -18.52
CA LYS A 8 -0.51 44.81 -17.17
C LYS A 8 -1.42 43.77 -16.52
N SER A 9 -2.73 43.91 -16.67
CA SER A 9 -3.72 42.95 -16.15
C SER A 9 -3.55 41.57 -16.80
N ARG A 10 -3.44 41.53 -18.14
CA ARG A 10 -3.16 40.29 -18.90
C ARG A 10 -1.83 39.63 -18.49
N LEU A 11 -0.78 40.42 -18.28
CA LEU A 11 0.51 39.92 -17.82
C LEU A 11 0.41 39.27 -16.44
N VAL A 12 -0.34 39.87 -15.50
CA VAL A 12 -0.56 39.31 -14.16
C VAL A 12 -1.29 37.97 -14.25
N TYR A 13 -2.34 37.87 -15.07
CA TYR A 13 -3.05 36.59 -15.27
C TYR A 13 -2.16 35.53 -15.92
N LEU A 14 -1.29 35.91 -16.85
CA LEU A 14 -0.32 34.99 -17.45
C LEU A 14 0.71 34.51 -16.42
N ILE A 15 1.22 35.40 -15.57
CA ILE A 15 2.16 35.04 -14.49
C ILE A 15 1.47 34.10 -13.48
N LEU A 16 0.24 34.42 -13.05
CA LEU A 16 -0.53 33.57 -12.15
C LEU A 16 -0.80 32.20 -12.77
N GLY A 17 -1.17 32.15 -14.05
CA GLY A 17 -1.37 30.91 -14.79
C GLY A 17 -0.08 30.09 -14.91
N ALA A 18 1.04 30.73 -15.20
CA ALA A 18 2.35 30.08 -15.26
C ALA A 18 2.79 29.53 -13.89
N LEU A 19 2.58 30.28 -12.81
CA LEU A 19 2.86 29.83 -11.45
C LEU A 19 1.95 28.66 -11.05
N TYR A 20 0.66 28.73 -11.38
CA TYR A 20 -0.28 27.64 -11.14
C TYR A 20 0.15 26.36 -11.87
N LEU A 21 0.51 26.49 -13.15
CA LEU A 21 0.99 25.36 -13.95
C LEU A 21 2.30 24.79 -13.39
N LEU A 22 3.22 25.64 -12.95
CA LEU A 22 4.46 25.21 -12.30
C LEU A 22 4.19 24.40 -11.03
N VAL A 23 3.27 24.86 -10.18
CA VAL A 23 2.86 24.14 -8.96
C VAL A 23 2.27 22.77 -9.30
N LEU A 24 1.41 22.69 -10.31
CA LEU A 24 0.85 21.41 -10.76
C LEU A 24 1.94 20.45 -11.24
N VAL A 25 2.87 20.92 -12.07
CA VAL A 25 3.98 20.09 -12.56
C VAL A 25 4.81 19.56 -11.40
N VAL A 26 5.16 20.40 -10.42
CA VAL A 26 5.92 19.97 -9.24
C VAL A 26 5.14 18.95 -8.42
N ALA A 27 3.84 19.19 -8.18
CA ALA A 27 2.99 18.26 -7.45
C ALA A 27 2.87 16.91 -8.15
N THR A 28 2.74 16.89 -9.48
CA THR A 28 2.68 15.66 -10.28
C THR A 28 4.00 14.90 -10.27
N VAL A 29 5.14 15.59 -10.40
CA VAL A 29 6.45 14.95 -10.31
C VAL A 29 6.65 14.36 -8.92
N TYR A 30 6.31 15.11 -7.87
CA TYR A 30 6.39 14.64 -6.49
C TYR A 30 5.54 13.39 -6.26
N SER A 31 4.29 13.39 -6.72
CA SER A 31 3.38 12.26 -6.52
C SER A 31 3.80 11.01 -7.29
N LEU A 32 4.38 11.15 -8.48
CA LEU A 32 4.76 10.02 -9.34
C LEU A 32 6.13 9.40 -8.99
N THR A 33 7.05 10.18 -8.40
CA THR A 33 8.43 9.74 -8.17
C THR A 33 8.72 9.66 -6.67
N ILE A 34 8.90 10.81 -6.04
CA ILE A 34 9.40 10.92 -4.66
C ILE A 34 8.46 10.23 -3.68
N TYR A 35 7.15 10.46 -3.80
CA TYR A 35 6.18 9.90 -2.87
C TYR A 35 6.15 8.37 -2.92
N VAL A 36 6.08 7.78 -4.12
CA VAL A 36 5.95 6.33 -4.29
C VAL A 36 7.26 5.60 -4.03
N ASP A 37 8.40 6.17 -4.44
CA ASP A 37 9.72 5.54 -4.27
C ASP A 37 10.15 5.42 -2.80
N GLN A 38 9.62 6.28 -1.94
CA GLN A 38 9.88 6.26 -0.50
C GLN A 38 9.03 5.24 0.26
N LEU A 39 8.02 4.64 -0.37
CA LEU A 39 7.16 3.66 0.30
C LEU A 39 7.86 2.29 0.41
N PRO A 40 7.70 1.60 1.55
CA PRO A 40 8.09 0.21 1.69
C PRO A 40 7.40 -0.66 0.65
N VAL A 41 8.10 -1.72 0.23
CA VAL A 41 7.60 -2.65 -0.78
C VAL A 41 6.94 -3.82 -0.08
N ALA A 42 5.68 -4.09 -0.41
CA ALA A 42 4.97 -5.30 -0.01
C ALA A 42 4.87 -6.24 -1.22
N GLU A 43 5.46 -7.43 -1.07
CA GLU A 43 5.42 -8.50 -2.06
C GLU A 43 4.16 -9.32 -1.87
N LEU A 44 3.39 -9.44 -2.95
CA LEU A 44 2.25 -10.34 -2.99
C LEU A 44 2.74 -11.77 -3.24
N PRO A 45 2.09 -12.78 -2.64
CA PRO A 45 2.46 -14.17 -2.86
C PRO A 45 2.33 -14.55 -4.34
N PRO A 46 3.17 -15.48 -4.84
CA PRO A 46 3.00 -16.04 -6.16
C PRO A 46 1.63 -16.75 -6.28
N GLN A 47 1.10 -16.82 -7.50
CA GLN A 47 -0.25 -17.33 -7.73
C GLN A 47 -0.40 -18.76 -7.18
N GLY A 48 -1.44 -18.98 -6.37
CA GLY A 48 -1.73 -20.29 -5.76
C GLY A 48 -0.98 -20.60 -4.46
N ALA A 49 -0.06 -19.74 -4.02
CA ALA A 49 0.60 -19.91 -2.72
C ALA A 49 -0.37 -19.72 -1.54
N VAL A 50 -1.41 -18.91 -1.70
CA VAL A 50 -2.51 -18.75 -0.74
C VAL A 50 -3.78 -19.36 -1.33
N ASP A 51 -4.40 -20.27 -0.58
CA ASP A 51 -5.64 -20.94 -0.97
C ASP A 51 -6.70 -20.77 0.13
N GLY A 52 -7.57 -19.77 -0.06
CA GLY A 52 -8.54 -19.35 0.94
C GLY A 52 -7.87 -18.98 2.27
N ILE A 53 -8.11 -19.79 3.31
CA ILE A 53 -7.53 -19.62 4.64
C ILE A 53 -6.16 -20.30 4.82
N CYS A 54 -5.68 -21.04 3.82
CA CYS A 54 -4.43 -21.80 3.88
C CYS A 54 -3.26 -20.93 3.38
N VAL A 55 -2.41 -20.49 4.31
CA VAL A 55 -1.24 -19.65 4.04
C VAL A 55 0.05 -20.41 4.36
N PRO A 56 1.15 -20.14 3.64
CA PRO A 56 2.49 -20.59 4.03
C PRO A 56 2.83 -20.11 5.43
N LEU A 57 3.45 -20.98 6.23
CA LEU A 57 3.85 -20.70 7.60
C LEU A 57 4.80 -19.49 7.68
N GLU A 58 5.64 -19.31 6.65
CA GLU A 58 6.57 -18.18 6.53
C GLU A 58 5.91 -16.80 6.42
N TYR A 59 4.63 -16.73 6.03
CA TYR A 59 3.88 -15.47 5.98
C TYR A 59 3.19 -15.14 7.31
N VAL A 60 3.26 -16.06 8.27
CA VAL A 60 2.68 -15.89 9.60
C VAL A 60 3.79 -15.52 10.56
N ARG A 61 3.56 -14.47 11.35
CA ARG A 61 4.46 -14.08 12.44
C ARG A 61 3.84 -14.38 13.78
N GLU A 62 4.65 -14.92 14.67
CA GLU A 62 4.29 -15.06 16.08
C GLU A 62 4.51 -13.71 16.79
N LEU A 63 3.50 -13.28 17.53
CA LEU A 63 3.54 -12.07 18.34
C LEU A 63 4.12 -12.40 19.74
N PRO A 64 4.70 -11.40 20.44
CA PRO A 64 5.26 -11.62 21.78
C PRO A 64 4.26 -12.11 22.84
N ASP A 65 2.96 -11.93 22.59
CA ASP A 65 1.87 -12.38 23.45
C ASP A 65 1.43 -13.84 23.18
N GLY A 66 2.08 -14.53 22.25
CA GLY A 66 1.75 -15.90 21.82
C GLY A 66 0.63 -15.96 20.77
N GLY A 67 0.14 -14.80 20.31
CA GLY A 67 -0.77 -14.71 19.18
C GLY A 67 -0.05 -14.85 17.84
N TRP A 68 -0.83 -14.99 16.77
CA TRP A 68 -0.34 -15.08 15.40
C TRP A 68 -0.88 -13.93 14.58
N VAL A 69 -0.08 -13.42 13.65
CA VAL A 69 -0.48 -12.35 12.74
C VAL A 69 -0.09 -12.67 11.30
N VAL A 70 -0.99 -12.34 10.39
CA VAL A 70 -0.75 -12.30 8.95
C VAL A 70 -0.99 -10.88 8.48
N ASP A 71 -0.06 -10.36 7.68
CA ASP A 71 -0.22 -9.07 7.04
C ASP A 71 -1.05 -9.24 5.76
N THR A 72 -2.12 -8.46 5.63
CA THR A 72 -2.89 -8.32 4.39
C THR A 72 -2.76 -6.90 3.86
N VAL A 73 -3.24 -6.64 2.65
CA VAL A 73 -3.20 -5.30 2.07
C VAL A 73 -4.57 -4.86 1.55
N LYS A 74 -4.97 -3.66 1.97
CA LYS A 74 -6.22 -3.02 1.58
C LYS A 74 -5.96 -1.88 0.62
N GLN A 75 -6.81 -1.76 -0.40
CA GLN A 75 -6.83 -0.56 -1.24
C GLN A 75 -7.70 0.50 -0.58
N VAL A 76 -7.16 1.71 -0.40
CA VAL A 76 -7.87 2.86 0.17
C VAL A 76 -7.62 4.11 -0.65
N ASN A 77 -8.49 5.12 -0.51
CA ASN A 77 -8.27 6.42 -1.12
C ASN A 77 -7.13 7.16 -0.39
N GLY A 78 -6.22 7.73 -1.18
CA GLY A 78 -5.06 8.50 -0.74
C GLY A 78 -5.02 9.91 -1.36
N PRO A 79 -4.04 10.73 -0.96
CA PRO A 79 -3.93 12.13 -1.39
C PRO A 79 -3.64 12.29 -2.89
N TRP A 80 -3.08 11.26 -3.52
CA TRP A 80 -2.67 11.26 -4.93
C TRP A 80 -3.40 10.21 -5.78
N GLY A 81 -4.48 9.63 -5.26
CA GLY A 81 -5.20 8.51 -5.88
C GLY A 81 -5.29 7.31 -4.95
N ASN A 82 -5.49 6.12 -5.50
CA ASN A 82 -5.54 4.89 -4.70
C ASN A 82 -4.17 4.59 -4.09
N ARG A 83 -4.17 4.16 -2.83
CA ARG A 83 -2.99 3.67 -2.12
C ARG A 83 -3.26 2.31 -1.48
N TYR A 84 -2.20 1.61 -1.12
CA TYR A 84 -2.27 0.29 -0.50
C TYR A 84 -1.74 0.38 0.91
N VAL A 85 -2.48 -0.20 1.85
CA VAL A 85 -2.19 -0.09 3.27
C VAL A 85 -2.22 -1.47 3.91
N ILE A 86 -1.20 -1.77 4.70
CA ILE A 86 -1.11 -3.01 5.48
C ILE A 86 -2.25 -3.05 6.49
N SER A 87 -2.92 -4.20 6.56
CA SER A 87 -3.85 -4.52 7.63
C SER A 87 -3.43 -5.81 8.32
N GLN A 88 -3.31 -5.78 9.64
CA GLN A 88 -2.85 -6.94 10.41
C GLN A 88 -4.02 -7.79 10.87
N VAL A 89 -4.09 -9.02 10.36
CA VAL A 89 -5.10 -9.99 10.78
C VAL A 89 -4.50 -10.85 11.87
N ARG A 90 -5.07 -10.76 13.07
CA ARG A 90 -4.61 -11.51 14.25
C ARG A 90 -5.46 -12.75 14.47
N ALA A 91 -4.84 -13.81 14.97
CA ALA A 91 -5.50 -15.03 15.42
C ALA A 91 -4.86 -15.52 16.72
N GLU A 92 -5.67 -16.12 17.60
CA GLU A 92 -5.18 -16.76 18.83
C GLU A 92 -4.49 -18.10 18.55
N SER A 93 -4.84 -18.76 17.43
CA SER A 93 -4.29 -20.05 17.05
C SER A 93 -4.24 -20.21 15.54
N VAL A 94 -3.25 -20.99 15.08
CA VAL A 94 -3.11 -21.48 13.71
C VAL A 94 -2.98 -22.99 13.74
N TYR A 95 -3.50 -23.66 12.71
CA TYR A 95 -3.52 -25.12 12.65
C TYR A 95 -2.75 -25.59 11.42
N PRO A 96 -1.83 -26.57 11.52
CA PRO A 96 -1.14 -27.10 10.36
C PRO A 96 -2.12 -27.73 9.37
N VAL A 97 -1.79 -27.66 8.08
CA VAL A 97 -2.53 -28.38 7.04
C VAL A 97 -2.10 -29.86 7.09
N GLU A 98 -3.09 -30.76 7.04
CA GLU A 98 -2.82 -32.19 7.11
C GLU A 98 -2.03 -32.64 5.87
N GLY A 99 -0.85 -33.24 6.09
CA GLY A 99 0.05 -33.66 5.02
C GLY A 99 0.93 -32.55 4.43
N ASP A 100 0.86 -31.32 4.96
CA ASP A 100 1.72 -30.19 4.54
C ASP A 100 2.07 -29.30 5.73
N GLU A 101 3.23 -29.54 6.34
CA GLU A 101 3.74 -28.77 7.48
C GLU A 101 4.23 -27.37 7.09
N SER A 102 4.40 -27.09 5.80
CA SER A 102 4.82 -25.76 5.33
C SER A 102 3.66 -24.75 5.30
N ARG A 103 2.43 -25.22 5.52
CA ARG A 103 1.21 -24.41 5.45
C ARG A 103 0.39 -24.53 6.72
N VAL A 104 -0.28 -23.44 7.04
CA VAL A 104 -1.22 -23.36 8.17
C VAL A 104 -2.56 -22.80 7.72
N ARG A 105 -3.61 -23.25 8.40
CA ARG A 105 -4.95 -22.70 8.31
C ARG A 105 -5.06 -21.53 9.28
N PHE A 106 -5.28 -20.35 8.72
CA PHE A 106 -5.49 -19.11 9.44
C PHE A 106 -6.96 -18.71 9.33
N TYR A 107 -7.80 -19.25 10.23
CA TYR A 107 -9.25 -19.10 10.14
C TYR A 107 -9.73 -17.64 10.15
N ALA A 108 -9.01 -16.72 10.81
CA ALA A 108 -9.39 -15.31 10.83
C ALA A 108 -9.33 -14.62 9.45
N LEU A 109 -8.73 -15.27 8.43
CA LEU A 109 -8.81 -14.80 7.04
C LEU A 109 -10.17 -15.12 6.38
N SER A 110 -11.02 -15.98 6.95
CA SER A 110 -12.33 -16.31 6.34
C SER A 110 -13.23 -15.09 6.21
N ASP A 111 -13.09 -14.14 7.13
CA ASP A 111 -13.93 -12.95 7.21
C ASP A 111 -13.34 -11.76 6.44
N ILE A 112 -12.14 -11.95 5.86
CA ILE A 112 -11.33 -10.89 5.26
C ILE A 112 -10.99 -11.29 3.82
N GLY A 113 -11.53 -10.54 2.86
CA GLY A 113 -11.30 -10.76 1.42
C GLY A 113 -10.03 -10.11 0.87
N ASP A 114 -9.19 -9.55 1.74
CA ASP A 114 -8.01 -8.80 1.34
C ASP A 114 -6.82 -9.74 1.02
N PRO A 115 -6.01 -9.43 0.00
CA PRO A 115 -4.85 -10.24 -0.36
C PRO A 115 -3.81 -10.24 0.76
N VAL A 116 -3.24 -11.43 1.01
CA VAL A 116 -2.14 -11.64 1.95
C VAL A 116 -0.84 -11.07 1.37
N VAL A 117 0.02 -10.56 2.25
CA VAL A 117 1.37 -10.09 1.94
C VAL A 117 2.35 -11.21 2.27
N ALA A 118 3.19 -11.59 1.32
CA ALA A 118 4.21 -12.62 1.50
C ALA A 118 5.44 -12.06 2.23
N ARG A 119 5.87 -10.87 1.85
CA ARG A 119 7.04 -10.21 2.42
C ARG A 119 6.91 -8.70 2.37
N CYS A 120 7.64 -8.02 3.25
CA CYS A 120 7.79 -6.57 3.17
C CYS A 120 9.27 -6.18 3.35
N SER A 121 9.67 -5.10 2.69
CA SER A 121 11.03 -4.57 2.80
C SER A 121 11.34 -3.97 4.19
N GLU A 122 10.30 -3.65 4.96
CA GLU A 122 10.41 -3.09 6.30
C GLU A 122 9.52 -3.86 7.29
N GLU A 123 9.70 -3.59 8.59
CA GLU A 123 8.84 -4.15 9.62
C GLU A 123 7.42 -3.56 9.51
N THR A 124 6.44 -4.43 9.34
CA THR A 124 5.05 -4.06 9.07
C THR A 124 4.26 -3.75 10.33
N PHE A 125 3.40 -2.73 10.23
CA PHE A 125 2.40 -2.36 11.23
C PHE A 125 1.06 -2.01 10.56
N ASP A 126 -0.03 -2.14 11.30
CA ASP A 126 -1.38 -1.82 10.81
C ASP A 126 -1.48 -0.33 10.41
N GLY A 127 -1.99 -0.06 9.21
CA GLY A 127 -2.07 1.30 8.68
C GLY A 127 -0.82 1.76 7.92
N MET A 128 0.23 0.93 7.81
CA MET A 128 1.42 1.27 7.03
C MET A 128 1.11 1.33 5.53
N GLU A 129 1.41 2.45 4.89
CA GLU A 129 1.27 2.59 3.45
C GLU A 129 2.45 1.91 2.73
N VAL A 130 2.13 1.16 1.68
CA VAL A 130 3.09 0.35 0.94
C VAL A 130 2.87 0.47 -0.56
N ARG A 131 3.92 0.22 -1.33
CA ARG A 131 3.79 -0.08 -2.76
C ARG A 131 3.81 -1.59 -2.99
N LEU A 132 3.04 -2.05 -3.96
CA LEU A 132 2.92 -3.47 -4.26
C LEU A 132 3.95 -3.92 -5.30
N GLN A 133 4.50 -5.10 -5.07
CA GLN A 133 5.28 -5.84 -6.05
C GLN A 133 4.72 -7.25 -6.15
N ALA A 134 4.62 -7.79 -7.36
CA ALA A 134 4.28 -9.20 -7.53
C ALA A 134 5.46 -10.05 -7.08
N GLY A 135 5.22 -11.05 -6.23
CA GLY A 135 6.21 -12.07 -5.92
C GLY A 135 6.52 -12.91 -7.16
N GLU A 136 7.79 -13.22 -7.34
CA GLU A 136 8.30 -14.11 -8.39
C GLU A 136 8.10 -15.59 -8.04
#